data_AF-A0A679KZ01-F1
#
_entry.id   AF-A0A679KZ01-F1
#
_cell.length_a   1.000
_cell.length_b   1.000
_cell.length_c   1.000
_cell.angle_alpha   90.00
_cell.angle_beta   90.00
_cell.angle_gamma   90.00
#
_symmetry.space_group_name_H-M   'P 1'
#
loop_
_entity.id
_entity.type
_entity.pdbx_description
1 polymer ?
#
loop_
_entity_poly.entity_id
_entity_poly.type
_entity_poly.pdbx_seq_one_letter_code
_entity_poly.pdbx_strand_id
1 'polypeptide(L)'
;MEKSMLKRDIINSLKTLVNKNLKDSVFNCNSKKEITDNLSNLIKDHLKSLTSNKYKIIVEILLNENREQGINVSTRLFFDKQSDFFFKESINTDTFHCLVVVYLIHV
;
A
#
# COMPACT_ATOMS: atom_id res chain seq x y z
N MET A 1 -17.92 16.41 -5.77
CA MET A 1 -17.81 15.40 -6.84
C MET A 1 -16.35 15.11 -7.20
N GLU A 2 -15.54 16.16 -7.43
CA GLU A 2 -14.12 16.09 -7.83
C GLU A 2 -13.20 15.31 -6.86
N LYS A 3 -13.25 15.59 -5.54
CA LYS A 3 -12.47 14.84 -4.52
C LYS A 3 -12.78 13.33 -4.49
N SER A 4 -14.02 12.93 -4.84
CA SER A 4 -14.43 11.53 -4.84
C SER A 4 -13.91 10.75 -6.06
N MET A 5 -13.62 11.46 -7.16
CA MET A 5 -13.00 10.86 -8.35
C MET A 5 -11.50 10.67 -8.08
N LEU A 6 -10.84 11.69 -7.52
CA LEU A 6 -9.43 11.60 -7.13
C LEU A 6 -9.14 10.42 -6.17
N LYS A 7 -10.01 10.18 -5.16
CA LYS A 7 -9.86 9.03 -4.26
C LYS A 7 -9.93 7.70 -5.02
N ARG A 8 -10.85 7.57 -5.98
CA ARG A 8 -10.98 6.35 -6.82
C ARG A 8 -9.77 6.15 -7.73
N ASP A 9 -9.28 7.23 -8.34
CA ASP A 9 -8.13 7.17 -9.22
C ASP A 9 -6.86 6.76 -8.46
N ILE A 10 -6.66 7.30 -7.26
CA ILE A 10 -5.57 6.89 -6.35
C ILE A 10 -5.70 5.40 -5.98
N ILE A 11 -6.90 4.92 -5.62
CA ILE A 11 -7.13 3.49 -5.32
C ILE A 11 -6.74 2.63 -6.51
N ASN A 12 -7.28 2.92 -7.70
CA ASN A 12 -7.06 2.11 -8.89
C ASN A 12 -5.59 2.10 -9.31
N SER A 13 -4.94 3.26 -9.19
CA SER A 13 -3.52 3.41 -9.46
C SER A 13 -2.68 2.59 -8.48
N LEU A 14 -2.97 2.67 -7.17
CA LEU A 14 -2.29 1.85 -6.15
C LEU A 14 -2.50 0.36 -6.35
N LYS A 15 -3.73 -0.09 -6.62
CA LYS A 15 -4.02 -1.50 -6.92
C LYS A 15 -3.20 -2.01 -8.10
N THR A 16 -3.11 -1.21 -9.16
CA THR A 16 -2.35 -1.57 -10.36
C THR A 16 -0.85 -1.65 -10.06
N LEU A 17 -0.32 -0.62 -9.39
CA LEU A 17 1.09 -0.52 -9.03
C LEU A 17 1.54 -1.68 -8.14
N VAL A 18 0.77 -1.95 -7.08
CA VAL A 18 1.06 -2.97 -6.08
C VAL A 18 0.99 -4.37 -6.70
N ASN A 19 -0.07 -4.67 -7.48
CA ASN A 19 -0.22 -5.97 -8.12
C ASN A 19 0.83 -6.25 -9.21
N LYS A 20 1.28 -5.22 -9.95
CA LYS A 20 2.29 -5.39 -11.01
C LYS A 20 3.70 -5.60 -10.45
N ASN A 21 4.14 -4.76 -9.52
CA ASN A 21 5.54 -4.79 -9.06
C ASN A 21 5.85 -6.02 -8.19
N LEU A 22 4.86 -6.54 -7.46
CA LEU A 22 5.09 -7.70 -6.61
C LEU A 22 5.09 -9.02 -7.38
N LYS A 23 4.41 -9.12 -8.53
CA LYS A 23 4.44 -10.35 -9.34
C LYS A 23 5.74 -10.54 -10.12
N ASP A 24 6.37 -9.45 -10.55
CA ASP A 24 7.46 -9.52 -11.53
C ASP A 24 8.86 -9.19 -10.98
N SER A 25 9.00 -8.43 -9.88
CA SER A 25 10.32 -7.88 -9.51
C SER A 25 10.68 -7.84 -8.03
N VAL A 26 9.75 -7.57 -7.12
CA VAL A 26 10.13 -7.31 -5.72
C VAL A 26 10.44 -8.61 -4.95
N PHE A 27 9.74 -9.73 -5.18
CA PHE A 27 10.03 -10.99 -4.48
C PHE A 27 11.30 -11.73 -4.93
N ASN A 28 12.00 -11.23 -5.96
CA ASN A 28 13.28 -11.78 -6.40
C ASN A 28 14.48 -11.27 -5.57
N CYS A 29 14.26 -10.31 -4.66
CA CYS A 29 15.28 -9.86 -3.71
C CYS A 29 15.50 -10.90 -2.60
N ASN A 30 16.76 -11.04 -2.16
CA ASN A 30 17.16 -12.07 -1.21
C ASN A 30 16.74 -11.79 0.25
N SER A 31 16.23 -10.58 0.57
CA SER A 31 15.85 -10.22 1.94
C SER A 31 14.47 -9.58 2.05
N LYS A 32 13.68 -10.02 3.03
CA LYS A 32 12.35 -9.45 3.34
C LYS A 32 12.41 -7.94 3.58
N LYS A 33 13.48 -7.45 4.22
CA LYS A 33 13.68 -6.02 4.49
C LYS A 33 13.76 -5.21 3.20
N GLU A 34 14.57 -5.67 2.25
CA GLU A 34 14.72 -5.00 0.96
C GLU A 34 13.41 -4.99 0.17
N ILE A 35 12.65 -6.09 0.21
CA ILE A 35 11.31 -6.19 -0.38
C ILE A 35 10.40 -5.10 0.18
N THR A 36 10.31 -5.00 1.51
CA THR A 36 9.45 -4.01 2.18
C THR A 36 9.92 -2.58 1.96
N ASP A 37 11.24 -2.33 2.00
CA ASP A 37 11.81 -0.99 1.80
C ASP A 37 11.53 -0.50 0.37
N ASN A 38 11.84 -1.32 -0.64
CA ASN A 38 11.60 -1.01 -2.05
C ASN A 38 10.12 -0.77 -2.34
N LEU A 39 9.24 -1.65 -1.86
CA LEU A 39 7.80 -1.49 -2.03
C LEU A 39 7.29 -0.21 -1.35
N SER A 40 7.76 0.09 -0.14
CA SER A 40 7.33 1.28 0.60
C SER A 40 7.76 2.57 -0.12
N ASN A 41 8.98 2.62 -0.64
CA ASN A 41 9.51 3.78 -1.35
C ASN A 41 8.77 3.97 -2.69
N LEU A 42 8.57 2.90 -3.44
CA LEU A 42 7.83 2.91 -4.69
C LEU A 42 6.39 3.44 -4.51
N ILE A 43 5.69 3.00 -3.46
CA ILE A 43 4.35 3.51 -3.13
C ILE A 43 4.40 4.99 -2.74
N LYS A 44 5.36 5.38 -1.88
CA LYS A 44 5.51 6.77 -1.42
C LYS A 44 5.78 7.72 -2.59
N ASP A 45 6.71 7.37 -3.47
CA ASP A 45 7.12 8.21 -4.58
C ASP A 45 6.00 8.36 -5.62
N HIS A 46 5.30 7.26 -5.91
CA HIS A 46 4.09 7.27 -6.73
C HIS A 46 3.03 8.23 -6.16
N LEU A 47 2.72 8.13 -4.86
CA LEU A 47 1.71 8.97 -4.23
C LEU A 47 2.13 10.43 -4.09
N LYS A 48 3.41 10.72 -3.84
CA LYS A 48 3.92 12.10 -3.84
C LYS A 48 3.65 12.78 -5.18
N SER A 49 3.90 12.09 -6.28
CA SER A 49 3.65 12.62 -7.63
C SER A 49 2.17 12.93 -7.88
N LEU A 50 1.27 12.09 -7.38
CA LEU A 50 -0.19 12.23 -7.59
C LEU A 50 -0.84 13.27 -6.66
N THR A 51 -0.27 13.47 -5.47
CA THR A 51 -0.91 14.27 -4.41
C THR A 51 -0.30 15.66 -4.23
N SER A 52 0.80 15.97 -4.91
CA SER A 52 1.48 17.27 -4.86
C SER A 52 1.78 17.74 -3.43
N ASN A 53 2.20 16.82 -2.55
CA ASN A 53 2.55 17.08 -1.14
C ASN A 53 1.39 17.60 -0.24
N LYS A 54 0.13 17.50 -0.68
CA LYS A 54 -1.04 17.89 0.14
C LYS A 54 -1.33 16.93 1.31
N TYR A 55 -0.64 15.81 1.35
CA TYR A 55 -0.87 14.75 2.32
C TYR A 55 0.43 14.30 2.96
N LYS A 56 0.35 14.00 4.25
CA LYS A 56 1.31 13.13 4.91
C LYS A 56 1.01 11.69 4.49
N ILE A 57 2.01 11.04 3.88
CA ILE A 57 1.89 9.67 3.38
C ILE A 57 2.54 8.72 4.39
N ILE A 58 1.76 7.77 4.90
CA ILE A 58 2.22 6.69 5.76
C ILE A 58 1.97 5.38 5.03
N VAL A 59 2.99 4.53 4.94
CA VAL A 59 2.91 3.20 4.30
C VAL A 59 3.34 2.16 5.34
N GLU A 60 2.46 1.21 5.59
CA GLU A 60 2.65 0.07 6.46
C GLU A 60 2.65 -1.20 5.60
N ILE A 61 3.68 -2.03 5.74
CA ILE A 61 3.81 -3.28 5.00
C ILE A 61 4.02 -4.40 6.01
N LEU A 62 3.11 -5.37 5.99
CA LEU A 62 3.25 -6.62 6.72
C LEU A 62 3.56 -7.73 5.72
N LEU A 63 4.81 -8.17 5.71
CA LEU A 63 5.27 -9.27 4.85
C LEU A 63 5.53 -10.52 5.68
N ASN A 64 4.78 -11.58 5.39
CA ASN A 64 4.93 -12.89 5.99
C ASN A 64 5.24 -13.92 4.92
N GLU A 65 5.97 -14.97 5.29
CA GLU A 65 5.97 -16.19 4.45
C GLU A 65 4.58 -16.79 4.43
N ASN A 66 4.29 -17.62 3.44
CA ASN A 66 3.09 -18.42 3.36
C ASN A 66 3.46 -19.89 3.67
N ARG A 67 3.16 -20.33 4.88
CA ARG A 67 3.37 -21.73 5.34
C ARG A 67 2.07 -22.31 5.90
N GLU A 68 0.95 -21.98 5.25
CA GLU A 68 -0.40 -22.43 5.64
C GLU A 68 -0.89 -21.92 7.02
N GLN A 69 -0.25 -20.89 7.59
CA GLN A 69 -0.74 -20.23 8.79
C GLN A 69 -2.00 -19.39 8.55
N GLY A 70 -2.92 -19.42 9.52
CA GLY A 70 -4.02 -18.46 9.58
C GLY A 70 -3.53 -17.09 10.03
N ILE A 71 -3.79 -16.05 9.24
CA ILE A 71 -3.41 -14.67 9.55
C ILE A 71 -4.66 -13.79 9.55
N ASN A 72 -4.89 -13.04 10.62
CA ASN A 72 -5.91 -12.00 10.68
C ASN A 72 -5.26 -10.66 11.03
N VAL A 73 -5.52 -9.63 10.22
CA VAL A 73 -4.97 -8.28 10.41
C VAL A 73 -6.09 -7.25 10.32
N SER A 74 -6.26 -6.52 11.40
CA SER A 74 -7.23 -5.44 11.55
C SER A 74 -6.54 -4.13 11.94
N THR A 75 -7.04 -3.03 11.41
CA THR A 75 -6.62 -1.68 11.75
C THR A 75 -7.84 -0.89 12.19
N ARG A 76 -7.70 -0.08 13.26
CA ARG A 76 -8.71 0.89 13.71
C ARG A 76 -8.16 2.29 13.50
N LEU A 77 -8.96 3.18 12.92
CA LEU A 77 -8.54 4.52 12.53
C LEU A 77 -9.48 5.59 13.06
N PHE A 78 -8.88 6.72 13.43
CA PHE A 78 -9.56 7.99 13.64
C PHE A 78 -9.06 8.95 12.56
N PHE A 79 -9.91 9.30 11.60
CA PHE A 79 -9.55 10.15 10.47
C PHE A 79 -10.78 10.93 9.97
N ASP A 80 -10.54 12.05 9.29
CA ASP A 80 -11.60 12.80 8.62
C ASP A 80 -11.94 12.14 7.29
N LYS A 81 -13.16 11.63 7.15
CA LYS A 81 -13.64 10.94 5.93
C LYS A 81 -13.66 11.84 4.70
N GLN A 82 -13.74 13.16 4.88
CA GLN A 82 -13.75 14.14 3.79
C GLN A 82 -12.33 14.41 3.31
N SER A 83 -11.41 14.78 4.21
CA SER A 83 -10.05 15.16 3.85
C SER A 83 -9.12 13.97 3.69
N ASP A 84 -9.17 13.01 4.61
CA ASP A 84 -8.20 11.92 4.67
C ASP A 84 -8.68 10.70 3.88
N PHE A 85 -7.75 9.76 3.71
CA PHE A 85 -7.96 8.58 2.90
C PHE A 85 -7.08 7.43 3.39
N PHE A 86 -7.60 6.20 3.29
CA PHE A 86 -6.80 5.00 3.53
C PHE A 86 -7.04 3.96 2.42
N PHE A 87 -6.00 3.19 2.14
CA PHE A 87 -6.01 2.09 1.19
C PHE A 87 -5.44 0.85 1.87
N LYS A 88 -6.07 -0.31 1.63
CA LYS A 88 -5.62 -1.61 2.12
C LYS A 88 -5.71 -2.61 0.98
N GLU A 89 -4.63 -3.36 0.76
CA GLU A 89 -4.60 -4.44 -0.23
C GLU A 89 -3.79 -5.62 0.32
N SER A 90 -4.35 -6.82 0.15
CA SER A 90 -3.68 -8.08 0.47
C SER A 90 -3.23 -8.75 -0.82
N ILE A 91 -2.00 -9.27 -0.82
CA ILE A 91 -1.38 -9.89 -1.97
C ILE A 91 -0.81 -11.22 -1.51
N ASN A 92 -1.27 -12.27 -2.16
CA ASN A 92 -0.90 -13.63 -1.82
C ASN A 92 -0.15 -14.24 -3.00
N THR A 93 1.00 -14.82 -2.69
CA THR A 93 1.74 -15.72 -3.57
C THR A 93 1.80 -17.10 -2.91
N ASP A 94 2.34 -18.07 -3.64
CA ASP A 94 2.57 -19.41 -3.10
C ASP A 94 3.57 -19.38 -1.92
N THR A 95 4.44 -18.37 -1.86
CA THR A 95 5.55 -18.27 -0.88
C THR A 95 5.37 -17.18 0.16
N PHE A 96 4.57 -16.15 -0.10
CA PHE A 96 4.41 -14.99 0.79
C PHE A 96 2.97 -14.50 0.85
N HIS A 97 2.60 -13.95 2.01
CA HIS A 97 1.42 -13.13 2.21
C HIS A 97 1.89 -11.71 2.57
N CYS A 98 1.54 -10.74 1.73
CA CYS A 98 1.88 -9.33 1.91
C CYS A 98 0.61 -8.51 2.09
N LEU A 99 0.52 -7.76 3.19
CA LEU A 99 -0.51 -6.76 3.40
C LEU A 99 0.12 -5.37 3.29
N VAL A 100 -0.46 -4.54 2.44
CA VAL A 100 -0.08 -3.13 2.28
C VAL A 100 -1.22 -2.27 2.82
N VAL A 101 -0.89 -1.34 3.71
CA VAL A 101 -1.81 -0.30 4.17
C VAL A 101 -1.18 1.07 3.92
N VAL A 102 -1.94 1.97 3.30
CA VAL A 102 -1.52 3.34 3.05
C VAL A 102 -2.50 4.28 3.74
N TYR A 103 -1.97 5.25 4.47
CA TYR A 103 -2.74 6.34 5.06
C TYR A 103 -2.30 7.65 4.43
N LEU A 104 -3.27 8.41 3.91
CA LEU A 104 -3.10 9.76 3.40
C LEU A 104 -3.84 10.70 4.34
N ILE A 105 -3.09 11.44 5.14
CA ILE A 105 -3.64 12.41 6.09
C ILE A 105 -3.43 13.80 5.52
N HIS A 106 -4.52 14.55 5.32
CA HIS A 106 -4.44 15.90 4.76
C HIS A 106 -3.65 16.81 5.71
N VAL A 107 -2.76 17.63 5.16
CA VAL A 107 -1.96 18.61 5.91
C VAL A 107 -2.51 20.01 5.72
#